data_AF-A0A4U0TR87-F1
#
_entry.id   AF-A0A4U0TR87-F1
#
_cell.length_a   1.000
_cell.length_b   1.000
_cell.length_c   1.000
_cell.angle_alpha   90.00
_cell.angle_beta   90.00
_cell.angle_gamma   90.00
#
_symmetry.space_group_name_H-M   'P 1'
#
loop_
_entity.id
_entity.type
_entity.pdbx_description
1 polymer ?
#
loop_
_entity_poly.entity_id
_entity_poly.type
_entity_poly.pdbx_seq_one_letter_code
_entity_poly.pdbx_strand_id
1 'polypeptide(L)'
;MAHPLPPGLVPSEVAFLAEMEHVTVIPRQRLAGLELLGGTTPALNPPFPVPLPLWLALLLKRQKRANISPPPWLSVDGLSHILDFETDERTADLFSPSPELSDPTSTAPLDGDAYLAHEALELSPPFLKDAATARAQPDALPYHWLELGHLLLTHAADDFEDPDTVRRLLRDLREVRMSKLRKGFRVLGPGAGVKMNGVGGMEVAEVRGFVGGVVDGMRKINKSREESRREQEAEDRENGLESSSYREDEDDDMLS
;
A
#
# COMPACT_ATOMS: atom_id res chain seq x y z
N MET A 1 5.59 2.69 -31.89
CA MET A 1 5.93 1.63 -30.92
C MET A 1 5.80 2.23 -29.54
N ALA A 2 4.93 1.69 -28.67
CA ALA A 2 4.83 2.19 -27.31
C ALA A 2 6.13 1.83 -26.58
N HIS A 3 6.82 2.82 -26.03
CA HIS A 3 7.97 2.57 -25.15
C HIS A 3 7.49 1.74 -23.94
N PRO A 4 8.25 0.73 -23.49
CA PRO A 4 7.87 -0.01 -22.30
C PRO A 4 7.88 0.95 -21.11
N LEU A 5 6.72 1.14 -20.48
CA LEU A 5 6.60 1.94 -19.26
C LEU A 5 7.43 1.29 -18.14
N PRO A 6 8.02 2.09 -17.24
CA PRO A 6 8.73 1.54 -16.08
C PRO A 6 7.77 0.68 -15.24
N PRO A 7 8.24 -0.44 -14.67
CA PRO A 7 7.40 -1.30 -13.84
C PRO A 7 7.07 -0.60 -12.52
N GLY A 8 5.78 -0.50 -12.20
CA GLY A 8 5.29 0.13 -10.97
C GLY A 8 4.46 1.38 -11.23
N LEU A 9 3.90 1.95 -10.16
CA LEU A 9 3.22 3.24 -10.23
C LEU A 9 4.27 4.35 -10.07
N VAL A 10 4.17 5.40 -10.87
CA VAL A 10 4.99 6.61 -10.65
C VAL A 10 4.36 7.49 -9.56
N PRO A 11 5.12 8.36 -8.88
CA PRO A 11 4.60 9.20 -7.80
C PRO A 11 3.35 10.01 -8.17
N SER A 12 3.25 10.49 -9.42
CA SER A 12 2.07 11.21 -9.92
C SER A 12 0.84 10.30 -10.07
N GLU A 13 1.02 9.03 -10.42
CA GLU A 13 -0.08 8.06 -10.49
C GLU A 13 -0.57 7.70 -9.09
N VAL A 14 0.34 7.55 -8.12
CA VAL A 14 -0.06 7.32 -6.73
C VAL A 14 -0.82 8.52 -6.17
N ALA A 15 -0.34 9.74 -6.43
CA ALA A 15 -1.05 10.97 -6.06
C ALA A 15 -2.43 11.04 -6.71
N PHE A 16 -2.55 10.69 -7.99
CA PHE A 16 -3.83 10.63 -8.70
C PHE A 16 -4.79 9.61 -8.06
N LEU A 17 -4.31 8.42 -7.68
CA LEU A 17 -5.13 7.43 -6.98
C LEU A 17 -5.57 7.93 -5.60
N ALA A 18 -4.68 8.60 -4.87
CA ALA A 18 -4.99 9.19 -3.56
C ALA A 18 -6.09 10.26 -3.62
N GLU A 19 -6.37 10.85 -4.78
CA GLU A 19 -7.46 11.81 -4.93
C GLU A 19 -8.87 11.20 -4.71
N MET A 20 -8.98 9.87 -4.70
CA MET A 20 -10.21 9.14 -4.37
C MET A 20 -10.45 9.00 -2.87
N GLU A 21 -9.46 9.32 -2.03
CA GLU A 21 -9.63 9.37 -0.58
C GLU A 21 -10.68 10.40 -0.16
N HIS A 22 -11.41 10.10 0.90
CA HIS A 22 -12.45 10.98 1.39
C HIS A 22 -11.93 11.90 2.50
N VAL A 23 -12.20 13.20 2.37
CA VAL A 23 -11.85 14.22 3.35
C VAL A 23 -13.09 14.95 3.83
N THR A 24 -13.05 15.51 5.04
CA THR A 24 -14.15 16.32 5.57
C THR A 24 -14.10 17.73 5.01
N VAL A 25 -15.19 18.14 4.38
CA VAL A 25 -15.34 19.47 3.80
C VAL A 25 -16.43 20.24 4.53
N ILE A 26 -16.15 21.51 4.85
CA ILE A 26 -17.11 22.46 5.42
C ILE A 26 -17.48 23.47 4.32
N PRO A 27 -18.67 23.36 3.70
CA PRO A 27 -19.08 24.25 2.63
C PRO A 27 -19.34 25.67 3.14
N ARG A 28 -19.02 26.67 2.32
CA ARG A 28 -19.26 28.10 2.61
C ARG A 28 -20.51 28.65 1.93
N GLN A 29 -21.08 27.90 0.99
CA GLN A 29 -22.32 28.24 0.29
C GLN A 29 -23.15 26.99 0.02
N ARG A 30 -24.46 27.16 -0.16
CA ARG A 30 -25.36 26.06 -0.51
C ARG A 30 -25.12 25.62 -1.95
N LEU A 31 -24.87 24.33 -2.17
CA LEU A 31 -24.63 23.74 -3.49
C LEU A 31 -25.54 22.53 -3.68
N ALA A 32 -26.17 22.47 -4.86
CA ALA A 32 -26.90 21.27 -5.26
C ALA A 32 -25.94 20.10 -5.46
N GLY A 33 -26.44 18.89 -5.24
CA GLY A 33 -25.72 17.67 -5.61
C GLY A 33 -25.47 17.63 -7.11
N LEU A 34 -24.38 16.96 -7.50
CA LEU A 34 -23.99 16.77 -8.90
C LEU A 34 -24.19 15.30 -9.27
N GLU A 35 -24.88 15.03 -10.36
CA GLU A 35 -24.99 13.70 -10.94
C GLU A 35 -23.71 13.40 -11.74
N LEU A 36 -22.86 12.51 -11.22
CA LEU A 36 -21.61 12.10 -11.84
C LEU A 36 -21.68 10.61 -12.22
N LEU A 37 -20.74 10.17 -13.05
CA LEU A 37 -20.61 8.75 -13.42
C LEU A 37 -20.42 7.82 -12.21
N GLY A 38 -19.73 8.31 -11.17
CA GLY A 38 -19.52 7.59 -9.91
C GLY A 38 -20.69 7.69 -8.91
N GLY A 39 -21.83 8.23 -9.32
CA GLY A 39 -22.99 8.48 -8.47
C GLY A 39 -23.20 9.96 -8.14
N THR A 40 -24.31 10.25 -7.47
CA THR A 40 -24.71 11.62 -7.13
C THR A 40 -23.98 12.10 -5.87
N THR A 41 -23.33 13.26 -5.95
CA THR A 41 -22.69 13.87 -4.77
C THR A 41 -23.75 14.47 -3.83
N PRO A 42 -23.53 14.45 -2.50
CA PRO A 42 -24.48 15.01 -1.56
C PRO A 42 -24.63 16.53 -1.75
N ALA A 43 -25.84 17.03 -1.54
CA ALA A 43 -26.08 18.48 -1.50
C ALA A 43 -25.32 19.10 -0.31
N LEU A 44 -24.60 20.18 -0.56
CA LEU A 44 -23.75 20.82 0.44
C LEU A 44 -24.48 22.00 1.06
N ASN A 45 -24.69 21.97 2.37
CA ASN A 45 -25.38 23.02 3.11
C ASN A 45 -24.47 23.54 4.23
N PRO A 46 -24.05 24.81 4.20
CA PRO A 46 -23.24 25.40 5.28
C PRO A 46 -23.98 25.42 6.62
N PRO A 47 -23.27 25.28 7.75
CA PRO A 47 -21.85 24.96 7.91
C PRO A 47 -21.63 23.45 8.13
N PHE A 48 -22.52 22.58 7.66
CA PHE A 48 -22.49 21.17 8.03
C PHE A 48 -21.34 20.43 7.33
N PRO A 49 -20.51 19.68 8.07
CA PRO A 49 -19.40 18.92 7.50
C PRO A 49 -19.91 17.76 6.67
N VAL A 50 -19.30 17.55 5.50
CA VAL A 50 -19.66 16.49 4.55
C VAL A 50 -18.39 15.79 4.06
N PRO A 51 -18.32 14.44 4.09
CA PRO A 51 -17.22 13.71 3.48
C PRO A 51 -17.35 13.78 1.95
N LEU A 52 -16.27 14.19 1.27
CA LEU A 52 -16.18 14.25 -0.19
C LEU A 52 -14.85 13.65 -0.66
N PRO A 53 -14.79 13.11 -1.89
CA PRO A 53 -13.52 12.76 -2.52
C PRO A 53 -12.57 13.95 -2.57
N LEU A 54 -11.29 13.71 -2.37
CA LEU A 54 -10.24 14.73 -2.27
C LEU A 54 -10.17 15.60 -3.54
N TRP A 55 -10.29 15.03 -4.74
CA TRP A 55 -10.31 15.82 -5.98
C TRP A 55 -11.40 16.91 -5.98
N LEU A 56 -12.58 16.59 -5.46
CA LEU A 56 -13.71 17.52 -5.40
C LEU A 56 -13.51 18.54 -4.28
N ALA A 57 -13.00 18.09 -3.13
CA ALA A 57 -12.66 18.96 -2.01
C ALA A 57 -11.64 20.04 -2.42
N LEU A 58 -10.55 19.63 -3.10
CA LEU A 58 -9.51 20.53 -3.60
C LEU A 58 -10.05 21.50 -4.66
N LEU A 59 -10.94 21.03 -5.54
CA LEU A 59 -11.60 21.89 -6.52
C LEU A 59 -12.45 22.98 -5.84
N LEU A 60 -13.25 22.61 -4.83
CA LEU A 60 -14.07 23.54 -4.06
C LEU A 60 -13.24 24.52 -3.23
N LYS A 61 -12.14 24.05 -2.63
CA LYS A 61 -11.17 24.88 -1.89
C LYS A 61 -10.54 25.93 -2.81
N ARG A 62 -10.08 25.53 -4.01
CA ARG A 62 -9.52 26.45 -5.01
C ARG A 62 -10.51 27.52 -5.45
N GLN A 63 -11.80 27.18 -5.50
CA GLN A 63 -12.89 28.11 -5.82
C GLN A 63 -13.36 28.94 -4.61
N LYS A 64 -12.73 28.80 -3.43
CA LYS A 64 -13.11 29.46 -2.17
C LYS A 64 -14.55 29.14 -1.71
N ARG A 65 -15.09 27.99 -2.12
CA ARG A 65 -16.47 27.56 -1.83
C ARG A 65 -16.56 26.63 -0.62
N ALA A 66 -15.43 26.14 -0.12
CA ALA A 66 -15.37 25.31 1.07
C ALA A 66 -14.01 25.42 1.77
N ASN A 67 -14.00 25.07 3.04
CA ASN A 67 -12.79 24.79 3.82
C ASN A 67 -12.69 23.27 4.02
N ILE A 68 -11.48 22.76 4.20
CA ILE A 68 -11.23 21.35 4.48
C ILE A 68 -10.89 21.23 5.96
N SER A 69 -11.50 20.29 6.67
CA SER A 69 -11.09 19.96 8.04
C SER A 69 -9.94 18.96 7.96
N PRO A 70 -8.73 19.28 8.45
CA PRO A 70 -7.64 18.32 8.50
C PRO A 70 -8.03 17.07 9.30
N PRO A 71 -7.60 15.86 8.87
CA PRO A 71 -7.83 14.66 9.65
C PRO A 71 -6.96 14.66 10.93
N PRO A 72 -7.44 14.08 12.05
CA PRO A 72 -6.71 14.09 13.33
C PRO A 72 -5.27 13.56 13.30
N TRP A 73 -4.97 12.53 12.51
CA TRP A 73 -3.60 12.01 12.35
C TRP A 73 -2.65 13.00 11.65
N LEU A 74 -3.18 13.95 10.87
CA LEU A 74 -2.44 15.00 10.18
C LEU A 74 -2.45 16.31 11.00
N SER A 75 -2.36 16.17 12.31
CA SER A 75 -2.17 17.27 13.26
C SER A 75 -0.76 17.20 13.86
N VAL A 76 -0.33 18.27 14.53
CA VAL A 76 0.96 18.27 15.24
C VAL A 76 1.00 17.16 16.29
N ASP A 77 -0.09 16.97 17.04
CA ASP A 77 -0.20 15.95 18.08
C ASP A 77 -0.18 14.53 17.48
N GLY A 78 -1.04 14.27 16.49
CA GLY A 78 -1.13 12.95 15.83
C GLY A 78 0.18 12.53 15.18
N LEU A 79 0.82 13.43 14.41
CA LEU A 79 2.10 13.12 13.77
C LEU A 79 3.24 12.95 14.78
N SER A 80 3.22 13.68 15.91
CA SER A 80 4.23 13.50 16.96
C SER A 80 4.09 12.12 17.61
N HIS A 81 2.86 11.72 17.95
CA HIS A 81 2.59 10.40 18.51
C HIS A 81 2.98 9.27 17.54
N ILE A 82 2.66 9.40 16.26
CA ILE A 82 3.06 8.43 15.23
C ILE A 82 4.58 8.38 15.07
N LEU A 83 5.27 9.53 15.10
CA LEU A 83 6.72 9.58 15.01
C LEU A 83 7.41 8.95 16.23
N ASP A 84 6.87 9.16 17.42
CA ASP A 84 7.33 8.51 18.65
C ASP A 84 7.19 6.99 18.54
N PHE A 85 6.04 6.50 18.05
CA PHE A 85 5.84 5.07 17.77
C PHE A 85 6.84 4.53 16.74
N GLU A 86 7.14 5.29 15.69
CA GLU A 86 8.06 4.85 14.63
C GLU A 86 9.52 4.81 15.08
N THR A 87 9.88 5.60 16.09
CA THR A 87 11.24 5.75 16.61
C THR A 87 11.51 4.97 17.90
N ASP A 88 10.48 4.48 18.59
CA ASP A 88 10.63 3.61 19.77
C ASP A 88 11.33 2.28 19.38
N GLU A 89 12.34 1.91 20.16
CA GLU A 89 13.10 0.67 19.98
C GLU A 89 12.21 -0.57 20.14
N ARG A 90 11.15 -0.49 20.96
CA ARG A 90 10.22 -1.60 21.21
C ARG A 90 9.39 -1.96 19.98
N THR A 91 9.18 -1.00 19.09
CA THR A 91 8.37 -1.11 17.86
C THR A 91 9.23 -0.96 16.60
N ALA A 92 10.57 -1.11 16.72
CA ALA A 92 11.51 -0.90 15.62
C ALA A 92 11.23 -1.77 14.38
N ASP A 93 10.67 -2.96 14.56
CA ASP A 93 10.33 -3.90 13.48
C ASP A 93 8.91 -3.74 12.92
N LEU A 94 8.13 -2.79 13.46
CA LEU A 94 6.74 -2.53 13.10
C LEU A 94 6.60 -1.12 12.51
N PHE A 95 5.72 -0.98 11.54
CA PHE A 95 5.23 0.32 11.10
C PHE A 95 4.02 0.73 11.94
N SER A 96 3.75 2.04 12.01
CA SER A 96 2.54 2.58 12.63
C SER A 96 1.28 1.86 12.10
N PRO A 97 0.28 1.63 12.95
CA PRO A 97 -0.90 0.87 12.58
C PRO A 97 -1.68 1.54 11.45
N SER A 98 -2.32 0.73 10.62
CA SER A 98 -3.30 1.21 9.62
C SER A 98 -4.65 1.49 10.29
N PRO A 99 -5.48 2.39 9.72
CA PRO A 99 -6.83 2.61 10.21
C PRO A 99 -7.65 1.33 10.28
N GLU A 100 -8.55 1.26 11.26
CA GLU A 100 -9.45 0.14 11.45
C GLU A 100 -10.36 -0.05 10.24
N LEU A 101 -10.51 -1.30 9.81
CA LEU A 101 -11.43 -1.68 8.75
C LEU A 101 -12.82 -1.83 9.35
N SER A 102 -13.81 -1.18 8.74
CA SER A 102 -15.20 -1.43 9.06
C SER A 102 -15.58 -2.86 8.69
N ASP A 103 -16.48 -3.46 9.46
CA ASP A 103 -17.06 -4.75 9.11
C ASP A 103 -17.75 -4.66 7.74
N PRO A 104 -17.60 -5.68 6.88
CA PRO A 104 -18.27 -5.70 5.58
C PRO A 104 -19.78 -5.61 5.80
N THR A 105 -20.40 -4.56 5.24
CA THR A 105 -21.84 -4.28 5.41
C THR A 105 -22.67 -4.95 4.31
N SER A 106 -22.04 -5.27 3.18
CA SER A 106 -22.69 -5.97 2.07
C SER A 106 -23.00 -7.43 2.36
N THR A 107 -24.28 -7.73 2.55
CA THR A 107 -24.85 -9.02 2.14
C THR A 107 -25.22 -8.91 0.67
N ALA A 108 -24.30 -9.21 -0.24
CA ALA A 108 -24.65 -9.27 -1.66
C ALA A 108 -25.87 -10.19 -1.83
N PRO A 109 -27.03 -9.71 -2.32
CA PRO A 109 -28.14 -10.60 -2.63
C PRO A 109 -27.62 -11.54 -3.71
N LEU A 110 -27.59 -12.84 -3.43
CA LEU A 110 -27.17 -13.87 -4.39
C LEU A 110 -28.05 -13.85 -5.67
N ASP A 111 -29.26 -13.29 -5.58
CA ASP A 111 -30.18 -13.10 -6.71
C ASP A 111 -29.93 -11.74 -7.40
N GLY A 112 -28.95 -11.68 -8.29
CA GLY A 112 -28.74 -10.55 -9.19
C GLY A 112 -27.30 -10.33 -9.64
N ASP A 113 -27.12 -9.52 -10.69
CA ASP A 113 -25.80 -9.08 -11.15
C ASP A 113 -25.27 -7.97 -10.22
N ALA A 114 -24.69 -8.37 -9.09
CA ALA A 114 -24.16 -7.47 -8.05
C ALA A 114 -23.14 -6.45 -8.59
N TYR A 115 -22.55 -6.72 -9.76
CA TYR A 115 -21.58 -5.83 -10.41
C TYR A 115 -22.24 -4.58 -11.02
N LEU A 116 -23.54 -4.62 -11.32
CA LEU A 116 -24.29 -3.51 -11.93
C LEU A 116 -25.12 -2.70 -10.92
N ALA A 117 -25.25 -3.20 -9.68
CA ALA A 117 -25.98 -2.49 -8.64
C ALA A 117 -25.11 -1.34 -8.09
N HIS A 118 -25.38 -0.11 -8.53
CA HIS A 118 -24.70 1.10 -8.02
C HIS A 118 -24.80 1.25 -6.49
N GLU A 119 -25.87 0.72 -5.88
CA GLU A 119 -26.10 0.73 -4.43
C GLU A 119 -25.15 -0.22 -3.67
N ALA A 120 -24.54 -1.18 -4.38
CA ALA A 120 -23.61 -2.17 -3.83
C ALA A 120 -22.13 -1.77 -3.95
N LEU A 121 -21.83 -0.59 -4.50
CA LEU A 121 -20.47 -0.05 -4.63
C LEU A 121 -20.00 0.50 -3.27
N GLU A 122 -19.76 -0.40 -2.32
CA GLU A 122 -19.08 -0.05 -1.08
C GLU A 122 -17.62 0.31 -1.36
N LEU A 123 -17.17 1.41 -0.74
CA LEU A 123 -15.77 1.78 -0.79
C LEU A 123 -14.94 0.69 -0.12
N SER A 124 -13.92 0.20 -0.81
CA SER A 124 -13.01 -0.84 -0.33
C SER A 124 -11.65 -0.26 0.05
N PRO A 125 -10.88 -0.96 0.91
CA PRO A 125 -9.50 -0.54 1.21
C PRO A 125 -8.69 -0.38 -0.08
N PRO A 126 -7.87 0.68 -0.23
CA PRO A 126 -7.48 1.62 0.82
C PRO A 126 -8.45 2.79 1.08
N PHE A 127 -9.50 2.98 0.28
CA PHE A 127 -10.36 4.17 0.29
C PHE A 127 -11.44 4.15 1.37
N LEU A 128 -11.02 4.13 2.64
CA LEU A 128 -11.97 4.05 3.76
C LEU A 128 -12.68 5.38 3.97
N LYS A 129 -13.99 5.34 4.24
CA LYS A 129 -14.82 6.55 4.45
C LYS A 129 -14.30 7.46 5.55
N ASP A 130 -13.70 6.89 6.60
CA ASP A 130 -13.29 7.62 7.80
C ASP A 130 -11.76 7.72 7.98
N ALA A 131 -10.93 7.19 7.08
CA ALA A 131 -9.48 7.20 7.27
C ALA A 131 -8.82 8.58 7.12
N ALA A 132 -9.41 9.48 6.33
CA ALA A 132 -8.86 10.81 6.07
C ALA A 132 -9.86 11.94 6.37
N THR A 133 -10.87 11.66 7.19
CA THR A 133 -11.90 12.61 7.61
C THR A 133 -11.65 13.11 9.03
N ALA A 134 -12.51 14.02 9.51
CA ALA A 134 -12.51 14.48 10.91
C ALA A 134 -12.78 13.35 11.92
N ARG A 135 -13.20 12.17 11.48
CA ARG A 135 -13.44 10.98 12.32
C ARG A 135 -12.26 9.99 12.30
N ALA A 136 -11.18 10.31 11.59
CA ALA A 136 -10.04 9.41 11.51
C ALA A 136 -9.39 9.19 12.88
N GLN A 137 -8.85 7.99 13.07
CA GLN A 137 -8.05 7.66 14.25
C GLN A 137 -6.77 8.52 14.26
N PRO A 138 -6.45 9.21 15.36
CA PRO A 138 -5.30 10.14 15.42
C PRO A 138 -3.94 9.43 15.40
N ASP A 139 -3.90 8.16 15.80
CA ASP A 139 -2.72 7.33 15.94
C ASP A 139 -2.57 6.29 14.81
N ALA A 140 -3.48 6.28 13.83
CA ALA A 140 -3.44 5.38 12.70
C ALA A 140 -3.08 6.12 11.41
N LEU A 141 -2.17 5.55 10.63
CA LEU A 141 -1.63 6.17 9.42
C LEU A 141 -2.27 5.55 8.16
N PRO A 142 -3.05 6.32 7.37
CA PRO A 142 -3.69 5.78 6.16
C PRO A 142 -2.70 5.38 5.07
N TYR A 143 -3.13 4.53 4.14
CA TYR A 143 -2.28 4.06 3.05
C TYR A 143 -1.70 5.20 2.20
N HIS A 144 -2.49 6.24 1.92
CA HIS A 144 -2.07 7.42 1.14
C HIS A 144 -1.67 8.63 2.00
N TRP A 145 -1.11 8.39 3.20
CA TRP A 145 -0.81 9.46 4.16
C TRP A 145 0.11 10.56 3.61
N LEU A 146 1.09 10.19 2.77
CA LEU A 146 2.08 11.14 2.27
C LEU A 146 1.48 12.03 1.19
N GLU A 147 0.67 11.45 0.31
CA GLU A 147 -0.06 12.14 -0.75
C GLU A 147 -1.10 13.09 -0.15
N LEU A 148 -1.90 12.60 0.82
CA LEU A 148 -2.87 13.42 1.55
C LEU A 148 -2.19 14.59 2.25
N GLY A 149 -1.10 14.33 2.99
CA GLY A 149 -0.33 15.37 3.66
C GLY A 149 0.20 16.41 2.68
N HIS A 150 0.79 15.97 1.56
CA HIS A 150 1.31 16.88 0.54
C HIS A 150 0.21 17.72 -0.12
N LEU A 151 -0.87 17.10 -0.61
CA LEU A 151 -1.93 17.77 -1.34
C LEU A 151 -2.69 18.77 -0.45
N LEU A 152 -3.02 18.39 0.78
CA LEU A 152 -3.73 19.26 1.72
C LEU A 152 -2.86 20.43 2.17
N LEU A 153 -1.59 20.22 2.52
CA LEU A 153 -0.69 21.30 2.92
C LEU A 153 -0.27 22.21 1.75
N THR A 154 -0.46 21.76 0.51
CA THR A 154 -0.18 22.59 -0.68
C THR A 154 -1.36 23.50 -1.02
N HIS A 155 -2.59 22.99 -0.92
CA HIS A 155 -3.78 23.69 -1.41
C HIS A 155 -4.72 24.22 -0.32
N ALA A 156 -4.56 23.75 0.92
CA ALA A 156 -5.41 24.08 2.05
C ALA A 156 -4.61 24.33 3.34
N ALA A 157 -3.39 24.85 3.22
CA ALA A 157 -2.53 25.16 4.37
C ALA A 157 -3.18 26.12 5.38
N ASP A 158 -4.07 26.99 4.92
CA ASP A 158 -4.82 27.95 5.72
C ASP A 158 -5.89 27.30 6.62
N ASP A 159 -6.22 26.03 6.39
CA ASP A 159 -7.12 25.26 7.25
C ASP A 159 -6.38 24.51 8.40
N PHE A 160 -5.05 24.61 8.47
CA PHE A 160 -4.23 24.01 9.53
C PHE A 160 -3.84 25.04 10.58
N GLU A 161 -3.73 24.61 11.83
CA GLU A 161 -3.26 25.46 12.94
C GLU A 161 -1.78 25.84 12.79
N ASP A 162 -0.91 24.85 12.56
CA ASP A 162 0.53 25.04 12.34
C ASP A 162 1.01 24.22 11.12
N PRO A 163 0.81 24.71 9.89
CA PRO A 163 1.17 23.97 8.68
C PRO A 163 2.68 23.72 8.54
N ASP A 164 3.53 24.58 9.10
CA ASP A 164 4.98 24.44 8.95
C ASP A 164 5.55 23.35 9.84
N THR A 165 5.05 23.24 11.08
CA THR A 165 5.37 22.11 11.96
C THR A 165 4.85 20.79 11.39
N VAL A 166 3.62 20.77 10.86
CA VAL A 166 3.07 19.56 10.21
C VAL A 166 3.94 19.13 9.02
N ARG A 167 4.37 20.06 8.16
CA ARG A 167 5.30 19.75 7.05
C ARG A 167 6.63 19.17 7.54
N ARG A 168 7.17 19.69 8.65
CA ARG A 168 8.42 19.17 9.24
C ARG A 168 8.21 17.73 9.74
N LEU A 169 7.17 17.49 10.53
CA LEU A 169 6.88 16.17 11.08
C LEU A 169 6.63 15.12 9.98
N LEU A 170 5.91 15.46 8.90
CA LEU A 170 5.75 14.55 7.75
C LEU A 170 7.07 14.17 7.09
N ARG A 171 8.01 15.12 6.96
CA ARG A 171 9.34 14.84 6.40
C ARG A 171 10.14 13.92 7.31
N ASP A 172 10.14 14.21 8.61
CA ASP A 172 10.83 13.41 9.62
C ASP A 172 10.26 11.97 9.63
N LEU A 173 8.93 11.84 9.61
CA LEU A 173 8.23 10.56 9.53
C LEU A 173 8.58 9.78 8.26
N ARG A 174 8.59 10.44 7.09
CA ARG A 174 8.99 9.81 5.81
C ARG A 174 10.42 9.28 5.87
N GLU A 175 11.34 10.05 6.45
CA GLU A 175 12.74 9.66 6.55
C GLU A 175 12.91 8.41 7.44
N VAL A 176 12.29 8.42 8.62
CA VAL A 176 12.31 7.28 9.56
C VAL A 176 11.74 6.03 8.90
N ARG A 177 10.56 6.14 8.28
CA ARG A 177 9.88 4.99 7.66
C ARG A 177 10.61 4.47 6.44
N MET A 178 11.17 5.34 5.59
CA MET A 178 12.01 4.92 4.46
C MET A 178 13.29 4.22 4.92
N SER A 179 13.90 4.68 6.01
CA SER A 179 15.03 3.98 6.62
C SER A 179 14.63 2.61 7.15
N LYS A 180 13.51 2.51 7.87
CA LYS A 180 12.95 1.25 8.40
C LYS A 180 12.65 0.26 7.27
N LEU A 181 12.01 0.72 6.20
CA LEU A 181 11.68 -0.07 5.02
C LEU A 181 12.94 -0.64 4.33
N ARG A 182 13.98 0.18 4.14
CA ARG A 182 15.27 -0.27 3.59
C ARG A 182 15.96 -1.31 4.47
N LYS A 183 15.88 -1.17 5.79
CA LYS A 183 16.42 -2.18 6.73
C LYS A 183 15.66 -3.50 6.61
N GLY A 184 14.32 -3.45 6.55
CA GLY A 184 13.47 -4.64 6.39
C GLY A 184 13.80 -5.46 5.14
N PHE A 185 14.09 -4.80 4.02
CA PHE A 185 14.43 -5.49 2.78
C PHE A 185 15.83 -6.12 2.73
N ARG A 186 16.75 -5.79 3.65
CA ARG A 186 18.08 -6.46 3.69
C ARG A 186 17.99 -7.94 4.06
N VAL A 187 16.87 -8.36 4.65
CA VAL A 187 16.63 -9.73 5.11
C VAL A 187 15.96 -10.59 4.03
N LEU A 188 15.79 -10.07 2.80
CA LEU A 188 15.22 -10.80 1.67
C LEU A 188 16.12 -11.98 1.26
N GLY A 189 15.75 -13.17 1.71
CA GLY A 189 16.31 -14.45 1.25
C GLY A 189 15.54 -15.03 0.06
N PRO A 190 16.13 -16.02 -0.63
CA PRO A 190 15.45 -16.72 -1.72
C PRO A 190 14.25 -17.52 -1.18
N GLY A 191 13.04 -17.03 -1.46
CA GLY A 191 11.79 -17.61 -0.96
C GLY A 191 11.25 -16.99 0.33
N ALA A 192 11.91 -15.96 0.88
CA ALA A 192 11.42 -15.24 2.06
C ALA A 192 10.31 -14.24 1.67
N GLY A 193 9.20 -14.25 2.41
CA GLY A 193 8.18 -13.20 2.34
C GLY A 193 8.51 -12.05 3.29
N VAL A 194 8.18 -10.81 2.89
CA VAL A 194 8.31 -9.63 3.76
C VAL A 194 6.91 -9.18 4.17
N LYS A 195 6.69 -8.97 5.47
CA LYS A 195 5.46 -8.36 5.97
C LYS A 195 5.46 -6.89 5.54
N MET A 196 4.40 -6.47 4.86
CA MET A 196 4.23 -5.11 4.35
C MET A 196 3.09 -4.36 5.06
N ASN A 197 2.74 -4.82 6.27
CA ASN A 197 1.68 -4.21 7.06
C ASN A 197 2.06 -2.78 7.45
N GLY A 198 1.13 -1.85 7.26
CA GLY A 198 1.34 -0.43 7.59
C GLY A 198 2.23 0.33 6.61
N VAL A 199 2.73 -0.27 5.53
CA VAL A 199 3.49 0.44 4.47
C VAL A 199 2.52 1.21 3.56
N GLY A 200 2.83 2.47 3.27
CA GLY A 200 2.00 3.37 2.47
C GLY A 200 2.22 3.27 0.95
N GLY A 201 1.31 3.89 0.19
CA GLY A 201 1.29 3.87 -1.27
C GLY A 201 2.58 4.39 -1.92
N MET A 202 3.02 5.60 -1.55
CA MET A 202 4.29 6.16 -2.07
C MET A 202 5.48 5.26 -1.73
N GLU A 203 5.53 4.73 -0.52
CA GLU A 203 6.64 3.91 -0.03
C GLU A 203 6.75 2.61 -0.84
N VAL A 204 5.61 1.96 -1.13
CA VAL A 204 5.55 0.82 -2.04
C VAL A 204 6.01 1.22 -3.44
N ALA A 205 5.49 2.33 -3.98
CA ALA A 205 5.81 2.77 -5.34
C ALA A 205 7.30 3.06 -5.54
N GLU A 206 7.95 3.74 -4.58
CA GLU A 206 9.37 4.06 -4.63
C GLU A 206 10.27 2.82 -4.59
N VAL A 207 9.88 1.79 -3.84
CA VAL A 207 10.75 0.62 -3.63
C VAL A 207 10.43 -0.57 -4.56
N ARG A 208 9.21 -0.64 -5.10
CA ARG A 208 8.73 -1.77 -5.91
C ARG A 208 9.64 -2.13 -7.07
N GLY A 209 10.09 -1.14 -7.85
CA GLY A 209 10.94 -1.37 -9.02
C GLY A 209 12.27 -2.04 -8.65
N PHE A 210 12.90 -1.56 -7.58
CA PHE A 210 14.18 -2.10 -7.10
C PHE A 210 14.01 -3.51 -6.51
N VAL A 211 13.08 -3.68 -5.57
CA VAL A 211 12.89 -4.98 -4.88
C VAL A 211 12.39 -6.04 -5.85
N GLY A 212 11.47 -5.69 -6.75
CA GLY A 212 11.00 -6.61 -7.80
C GLY A 212 12.17 -7.11 -8.66
N GLY A 213 13.04 -6.20 -9.11
CA GLY A 213 14.23 -6.57 -9.89
C GLY A 213 15.19 -7.50 -9.15
N VAL A 214 15.46 -7.24 -7.86
CA VAL A 214 16.34 -8.08 -7.02
C VAL A 214 15.73 -9.47 -6.82
N VAL A 215 14.45 -9.54 -6.46
CA VAL A 215 13.75 -10.81 -6.19
C VAL A 215 13.63 -11.66 -7.47
N ASP A 216 13.30 -11.04 -8.60
CA ASP A 216 13.26 -11.73 -9.90
C ASP A 216 14.65 -12.23 -10.30
N GLY A 217 15.70 -11.46 -10.04
CA GLY A 217 17.09 -11.87 -10.23
C GLY A 217 17.46 -13.08 -9.38
N MET A 218 17.14 -13.04 -8.08
CA MET A 218 17.35 -14.18 -7.18
C MET A 218 16.57 -15.42 -7.63
N ARG A 219 15.31 -15.27 -8.04
CA ARG A 219 14.49 -16.37 -8.56
C ARG A 219 15.13 -17.02 -9.79
N LYS A 220 15.65 -16.22 -10.74
CA LYS A 220 16.35 -16.73 -11.93
C LYS A 220 17.60 -17.54 -11.57
N ILE A 221 18.42 -17.01 -10.65
CA ILE A 221 19.65 -17.69 -10.20
C ILE A 221 19.32 -19.00 -9.48
N ASN A 222 18.35 -18.99 -8.57
CA ASN A 222 18.01 -20.20 -7.82
C ASN A 222 17.34 -21.26 -8.68
N LYS A 223 16.48 -20.88 -9.63
CA LYS A 223 15.88 -21.81 -10.58
C LYS A 223 16.97 -22.58 -11.34
N SER A 224 17.96 -21.86 -11.87
CA SER A 224 19.09 -22.48 -12.56
C SER A 224 19.92 -23.40 -11.67
N ARG A 225 20.18 -23.01 -10.41
CA ARG A 225 20.90 -23.85 -9.44
C ARG A 225 20.11 -25.09 -9.01
N GLU A 226 18.80 -24.96 -8.89
CA GLU A 226 17.91 -26.06 -8.50
C GLU A 226 17.76 -27.06 -9.64
N GLU A 227 17.61 -26.59 -10.89
CA GLU A 227 17.61 -27.44 -12.09
C GLU A 227 18.93 -28.20 -12.23
N SER A 228 20.09 -27.53 -12.12
CA SER A 228 21.38 -28.21 -12.20
C SER A 228 21.57 -29.25 -11.10
N ARG A 229 21.11 -28.96 -9.88
CA ARG A 229 21.19 -29.91 -8.76
C ARG A 229 20.27 -31.11 -8.99
N ARG A 230 19.08 -30.89 -9.54
CA ARG A 230 18.12 -31.96 -9.85
C ARG A 230 18.61 -32.85 -11.00
N GLU A 231 19.27 -32.27 -12.00
CA GLU A 231 19.94 -33.01 -13.07
C GLU A 231 21.08 -33.88 -12.50
N GLN A 232 21.94 -33.31 -11.65
CA GLN A 232 23.02 -34.05 -10.99
C GLN A 232 22.49 -35.19 -10.10
N GLU A 233 21.45 -34.95 -9.30
CA GLU A 233 20.80 -35.98 -8.48
C GLU A 233 20.13 -37.06 -9.34
N ALA A 234 19.68 -36.74 -10.57
CA ALA A 234 19.15 -37.73 -11.50
C ALA A 234 20.27 -38.56 -12.14
N GLU A 235 21.36 -37.93 -12.57
CA GLU A 235 22.55 -38.59 -13.11
C GLU A 235 23.20 -39.52 -12.07
N ASP A 236 23.34 -39.09 -10.81
CA ASP A 236 23.86 -39.93 -9.72
C ASP A 236 22.96 -41.14 -9.44
N ARG A 237 21.64 -40.98 -9.61
CA ARG A 237 20.67 -42.06 -9.42
C ARG A 237 20.69 -43.07 -10.57
N GLU A 238 20.97 -42.60 -11.79
CA GLU A 238 21.16 -43.44 -12.97
C GLU A 238 22.50 -44.20 -12.90
N ASN A 239 23.58 -43.50 -12.55
CA ASN A 239 24.92 -44.10 -12.39
C ASN A 239 25.04 -45.04 -11.17
N GLY A 240 24.25 -44.80 -10.11
CA GLY A 240 24.19 -45.67 -8.93
C GLY A 240 23.54 -47.03 -9.20
N LEU A 241 22.78 -47.18 -10.30
CA LEU A 241 22.19 -48.45 -10.73
C LEU A 241 23.16 -49.30 -11.58
N GLU A 242 24.16 -48.69 -12.22
CA GLU A 242 25.17 -49.40 -13.05
C GLU A 242 26.29 -50.06 -12.23
N SER A 243 26.57 -49.60 -11.00
CA SER A 243 27.63 -50.20 -10.17
C SER A 243 27.26 -51.55 -9.54
N SER A 244 26.01 -52.01 -9.67
CA SER A 244 25.54 -53.28 -9.06
C SER A 244 25.47 -54.47 -10.03
N SER A 245 25.78 -54.31 -11.33
CA SER A 245 25.53 -55.36 -12.33
C SER A 245 26.76 -56.05 -12.92
N TYR A 246 27.95 -55.91 -12.33
CA TYR A 246 29.17 -56.57 -12.84
C TYR A 246 30.02 -57.20 -11.71
N ARG A 247 29.45 -58.14 -10.94
CA ARG A 247 30.22 -59.14 -10.15
C ARG A 247 29.41 -60.42 -9.93
N GLU A 248 29.07 -61.09 -11.02
CA GLU A 248 28.62 -62.48 -11.13
C GLU A 248 28.71 -62.67 -12.65
N ASP A 249 29.83 -63.11 -13.22
CA ASP A 249 30.22 -64.50 -13.31
C ASP A 249 31.67 -64.59 -13.81
N GLU A 250 32.56 -65.24 -13.06
CA GLU A 250 33.70 -65.98 -13.59
C GLU A 250 34.30 -66.79 -12.44
N ASP A 251 33.73 -67.97 -12.20
CA ASP A 251 34.42 -69.12 -11.62
C ASP A 251 33.60 -70.36 -12.02
N ASP A 252 33.81 -70.81 -13.26
CA ASP A 252 33.51 -72.18 -13.67
C ASP A 252 34.83 -72.97 -13.76
N ASP A 253 34.77 -74.22 -13.32
CA ASP A 253 35.79 -75.29 -13.39
C ASP A 253 37.05 -75.22 -12.49
N MET A 254 37.16 -76.20 -11.58
CA MET A 254 38.13 -77.32 -11.68
C MET A 254 37.99 -78.32 -10.51
N LEU A 255 37.38 -79.47 -10.82
CA LEU A 255 37.76 -80.84 -10.41
C LEU A 255 38.33 -81.11 -9.00
N SER A 256 37.62 -81.95 -8.23
CA SER A 256 38.07 -83.21 -7.54
C SER A 256 37.35 -83.42 -6.21
#